data_AF-A0A4R5FJM7-F1
#
_entry.id   AF-A0A4R5FJM7-F1
#
_cell.length_a   1.000
_cell.length_b   1.000
_cell.length_c   1.000
_cell.angle_alpha   90.00
_cell.angle_beta   90.00
_cell.angle_gamma   90.00
#
_symmetry.space_group_name_H-M   'P 1'
#
loop_
_entity.id
_entity.type
_entity.pdbx_description
1 polymer ?
#
loop_
_entity_poly.entity_id
_entity_poly.type
_entity_poly.pdbx_seq_one_letter_code
_entity_poly.pdbx_strand_id
1 'polypeptide(L)' 'MPTKRTLIFIALLFVISFSTTFFIIRSNDHKECDTLVKKELDKNGNKITIKEHVCKEKYSF' A
#
# COMPACT_ATOMS: atom_id res chain seq x y z
N MET A 1 19.16 -4.01 -36.03
CA MET A 1 18.23 -4.99 -35.41
C MET A 1 18.74 -5.35 -34.03
N PRO A 2 17.87 -5.42 -33.00
CA PRO A 2 18.30 -5.80 -31.66
C PRO A 2 18.85 -7.23 -31.65
N THR A 3 19.97 -7.44 -30.95
CA THR A 3 20.58 -8.77 -30.84
C THR A 3 19.76 -9.66 -29.90
N LYS A 4 19.95 -10.99 -30.01
CA LYS A 4 19.33 -11.94 -29.07
C LYS A 4 19.62 -11.59 -27.61
N ARG A 5 20.85 -11.15 -27.29
CA ARG A 5 21.23 -10.70 -25.94
C ARG A 5 20.44 -9.46 -25.52
N THR A 6 20.31 -8.48 -26.40
CA THR A 6 19.50 -7.28 -26.15
C THR A 6 18.05 -7.63 -25.87
N LEU A 7 17.45 -8.55 -26.63
CA LEU A 7 16.08 -9.01 -26.41
C LEU A 7 15.92 -9.73 -25.06
N ILE A 8 16.89 -10.57 -24.69
CA ILE A 8 16.91 -11.24 -23.37
C ILE A 8 16.98 -10.21 -22.25
N PHE A 9 17.86 -9.21 -22.35
CA PHE A 9 17.96 -8.16 -21.34
C PHE A 9 16.67 -7.35 -21.20
N ILE A 10 16.03 -6.98 -22.31
CA ILE A 10 14.75 -6.27 -22.28
C ILE A 10 13.67 -7.11 -21.60
N ALA A 11 13.56 -8.39 -21.94
CA ALA A 11 12.60 -9.30 -21.31
C ALA A 11 12.87 -9.43 -19.81
N LEU A 12 14.14 -9.56 -19.40
CA LEU A 12 14.52 -9.68 -18.00
C LEU A 12 14.14 -8.41 -17.22
N LEU A 13 14.46 -7.23 -17.75
CA LEU A 13 14.11 -5.95 -17.15
C LEU A 13 12.60 -5.81 -17.02
N PHE A 14 11.84 -6.16 -18.06
CA PHE A 14 10.39 -6.13 -18.02
C PHE A 14 9.83 -7.03 -16.91
N VAL A 15 10.29 -8.28 -16.80
CA VAL A 15 9.82 -9.22 -15.79
C VAL A 15 10.12 -8.71 -14.38
N ILE A 16 11.33 -8.18 -14.15
CA ILE A 16 11.72 -7.63 -12.85
C ILE A 16 10.83 -6.43 -12.51
N SER A 17 10.73 -5.43 -13.40
CA SER A 17 9.93 -4.23 -13.16
C SER A 17 8.45 -4.54 -12.96
N PHE A 18 7.88 -5.44 -13.78
CA PHE A 18 6.49 -5.86 -13.65
C PHE A 18 6.24 -6.56 -12.32
N SER A 19 7.09 -7.53 -11.95
CA SER A 19 6.94 -8.30 -10.71
C SER A 19 7.06 -7.41 -9.47
N THR A 20 8.04 -6.52 -9.44
CA THR A 20 8.21 -5.56 -8.33
C THR A 20 7.02 -4.62 -8.22
N THR A 21 6.55 -4.05 -9.32
CA THR A 21 5.39 -3.16 -9.32
C THR A 21 4.13 -3.88 -8.85
N PHE A 22 3.89 -5.08 -9.37
CA PHE A 22 2.75 -5.90 -8.97
C PHE A 22 2.79 -6.25 -7.48
N PHE A 23 3.97 -6.63 -6.97
CA PHE A 23 4.16 -6.91 -5.55
C PHE A 23 3.84 -5.70 -4.69
N ILE A 24 4.39 -4.52 -5.02
CA ILE A 24 4.13 -3.27 -4.27
C ILE A 24 2.63 -2.96 -4.24
N ILE A 25 1.94 -3.02 -5.39
CA ILE A 25 0.50 -2.72 -5.46
C ILE A 25 -0.32 -3.71 -4.61
N ARG A 26 0.02 -5.01 -4.66
CA ARG A 26 -0.72 -6.03 -3.91
C ARG A 26 -0.42 -6.02 -2.42
N SER A 27 0.79 -5.65 -2.03
CA SER A 27 1.20 -5.55 -0.64
C SER A 27 0.79 -4.22 0.00
N ASN A 28 0.40 -3.23 -0.81
CA ASN A 28 -0.04 -1.92 -0.35
C ASN A 28 -1.49 -1.60 -0.81
N ASP A 29 -2.36 -2.62 -0.83
CA ASP A 29 -3.76 -2.44 -1.23
C ASP A 29 -4.68 -1.97 -0.10
N HIS A 30 -4.15 -1.89 1.14
CA HIS A 30 -4.81 -1.38 2.34
C HIS A 30 -6.20 -1.98 2.58
N LYS A 31 -6.49 -3.17 2.06
CA LYS A 31 -7.81 -3.79 2.18
C LYS A 31 -8.13 -4.18 3.62
N GLU A 32 -7.11 -4.37 4.44
CA GLU A 32 -7.25 -4.66 5.87
C GLU A 32 -7.19 -3.41 6.74
N CYS A 33 -7.13 -2.22 6.13
CA CYS A 33 -7.14 -0.94 6.79
C CYS A 33 -8.55 -0.34 6.83
N ASP A 34 -8.90 0.26 7.97
CA ASP A 34 -10.15 0.96 8.18
C ASP A 34 -9.90 2.31 8.88
N THR A 35 -10.85 3.22 8.77
CA THR A 35 -10.84 4.49 9.48
C THR A 35 -12.03 4.56 10.42
N LEU A 36 -11.77 4.38 11.71
CA LEU A 36 -12.79 4.48 12.74
C LEU A 36 -12.96 5.95 13.16
N VAL A 37 -14.21 6.42 13.17
CA VAL A 37 -14.55 7.77 13.63
C VAL A 37 -15.23 7.65 14.99
N LYS A 38 -14.50 7.98 16.06
CA LYS A 38 -15.03 8.02 17.42
C LYS A 38 -15.42 9.44 17.78
N LYS A 39 -16.65 9.62 18.26
CA LYS A 39 -17.12 10.89 18.82
C LYS A 39 -17.12 10.76 20.33
N GLU A 40 -16.26 11.52 20.99
CA GLU A 40 -16.08 11.47 22.44
C GLU A 40 -16.29 12.87 23.03
N LEU A 41 -16.58 12.93 24.33
CA LEU A 41 -16.61 14.17 25.09
C LEU A 41 -15.25 14.32 25.78
N ASP A 42 -14.59 15.46 25.59
CA ASP A 42 -13.37 15.77 26.32
C ASP A 42 -13.68 16.06 27.81
N LYS A 43 -12.63 16.25 28.61
CA LYS A 43 -12.76 16.55 30.05
C LYS A 43 -13.51 17.86 30.36
N ASN A 44 -13.68 18.72 29.35
CA ASN A 44 -14.35 20.01 29.45
C ASN A 44 -15.78 19.97 28.88
N GLY A 45 -16.26 18.78 28.46
CA GLY A 45 -17.60 18.58 27.89
C GLY A 45 -17.72 18.97 26.42
N ASN A 46 -16.61 19.24 25.72
CA ASN A 46 -16.65 19.51 24.28
C ASN A 46 -16.72 18.21 23.49
N LYS A 47 -17.53 18.18 22.43
CA LYS A 47 -17.57 17.06 21.49
C LYS A 47 -16.31 17.08 20.62
N ILE A 48 -15.46 16.09 20.80
CA ILE A 48 -14.29 15.85 19.96
C ILE A 48 -14.55 14.70 19.00
N THR A 49 -14.00 14.79 17.80
CA THR A 49 -14.03 13.70 16.81
C THR A 49 -12.62 13.17 16.63
N ILE A 50 -12.40 11.93 17.04
CA ILE A 50 -11.13 11.22 16.87
C ILE A 50 -11.26 10.33 15.64
N LYS A 51 -10.40 10.55 14.65
CA LYS A 51 -10.24 9.65 13.51
C LYS A 51 -9.06 8.74 13.80
N GLU A 52 -9.33 7.46 13.96
CA GLU A 52 -8.33 6.44 14.21
C GLU A 52 -8.16 5.59 12.96
N HIS A 53 -6.93 5.52 12.45
CA HIS A 53 -6.61 4.65 11.32
C HIS A 53 -6.13 3.30 11.86
N VAL A 54 -6.80 2.22 11.47
CA VAL A 54 -6.54 0.87 11.96
C VAL A 54 -6.18 -0.02 10.78
N CYS A 55 -4.92 -0.42 10.67
CA CYS A 55 -4.45 -1.40 9.70
C CYS A 55 -4.08 -2.70 10.39
N LYS A 56 -4.53 -3.83 9.82
CA LYS A 56 -4.20 -5.18 10.31
C LYS A 56 -3.10 -5.87 9.49
N GLU A 57 -2.61 -5.20 8.45
CA GLU A 57 -1.59 -5.72 7.55
C GLU A 57 -0.29 -6.01 8.32
N LYS A 58 0.29 -7.20 8.10
CA LYS A 58 1.56 -7.62 8.73
C LYS A 58 2.74 -6.73 8.34
N TYR A 59 2.68 -6.18 7.14
CA TYR A 59 3.67 -5.24 6.62
C TYR A 59 2.92 -4.03 6.06
N SER A 60 3.16 -2.86 6.65
CA SER A 60 2.70 -1.58 6.11
C SER A 60 3.85 -1.04 5.26
N PHE A 61 3.76 -1.17 3.93
CA PHE A 61 4.75 -0.65 2.99
C PHE A 61 4.30 0.67 2.38
#